data_AF-A0A661CB88-F1
#
_entry.id   AF-A0A661CB88-F1
#
_cell.length_a   1.000
_cell.length_b   1.000
_cell.length_c   1.000
_cell.angle_alpha   90.00
_cell.angle_beta   90.00
_cell.angle_gamma   90.00
#
_symmetry.space_group_name_H-M   'P 1'
#
loop_
_entity.id
_entity.type
_entity.pdbx_description
1 polymer ?
#
loop_
_entity_poly.entity_id
_entity_poly.type
_entity_poly.pdbx_seq_one_letter_code
_entity_poly.pdbx_strand_id
1 'polypeptide(L)'
;MSCTLMFAHNAIHSIPANRKCLIQQVALINSTRNTVCNIDQCNIDKKHRFFSIKGAHYGRLFICQAIFLAFSFPGSQAYSTPADNILLASCDLGAADETAEVTHIIDGDTVILRDGRHIRLIGINTPEIGRNGKASEPGADAAQKHLQSLLQGHKQIFLKFDAEEFDRYERTLAHLFLPDGENIQANLLAEGLAIPLTIPPNLIYLDCYLHHSNQAIASQRGLWSLQQYKPLASTTLDKNIRGYHVITGRVERIGESRSSIWINLRGKVALRIKRKDLIYFNAPELQDLEGKMIQVRGWIYNKNKELRINLKHRSDMMIIE
;
A
#
# COMPACT_ATOMS: atom_id res chain seq x y z
N MET A 1 -38.99 66.75 -18.44
CA MET A 1 -38.53 66.20 -17.14
C MET A 1 -37.16 65.59 -17.38
N SER A 2 -36.12 66.43 -17.50
CA SER A 2 -35.10 66.77 -16.47
C SER A 2 -34.32 65.54 -16.00
N CYS A 3 -33.07 65.30 -16.46
CA CYS A 3 -31.76 65.92 -16.12
C CYS A 3 -31.00 65.13 -15.04
N THR A 4 -29.91 64.47 -15.46
CA THR A 4 -28.52 64.44 -14.90
C THR A 4 -28.29 64.02 -13.43
N LEU A 5 -27.34 63.09 -13.20
CA LEU A 5 -26.01 63.34 -12.61
C LEU A 5 -25.23 62.05 -12.27
N MET A 6 -23.99 62.00 -12.78
CA MET A 6 -22.88 61.19 -12.25
C MET A 6 -22.39 61.78 -10.93
N PHE A 7 -21.97 60.94 -9.98
CA PHE A 7 -20.82 61.21 -9.11
C PHE A 7 -20.12 59.91 -8.70
N ALA A 8 -18.80 59.99 -8.62
CA ALA A 8 -17.85 58.94 -8.29
C ALA A 8 -17.44 58.97 -6.79
N HIS A 9 -16.58 58.01 -6.41
CA HIS A 9 -15.83 57.86 -5.14
C HIS A 9 -16.64 57.22 -4.00
N ASN A 10 -16.15 56.28 -3.17
CA ASN A 10 -14.81 55.96 -2.69
C ASN A 10 -14.70 54.47 -2.29
N ALA A 11 -13.46 53.98 -2.23
CA ALA A 11 -13.06 52.69 -1.69
C ALA A 11 -13.27 52.55 -0.17
N ILE A 12 -13.35 51.32 0.34
CA ILE A 12 -12.46 50.72 1.37
C ILE A 12 -13.00 49.34 1.80
N HIS A 13 -12.06 48.41 1.95
CA HIS A 13 -12.19 47.02 2.39
C HIS A 13 -12.83 46.80 3.78
N SER A 14 -13.54 45.68 3.92
CA SER A 14 -13.49 44.83 5.12
C SER A 14 -14.01 43.41 4.86
N ILE A 15 -13.05 42.50 4.66
CA ILE A 15 -12.83 41.12 5.18
C ILE A 15 -14.01 40.31 5.80
N PRO A 16 -14.03 38.96 5.65
CA PRO A 16 -15.23 38.12 5.65
C PRO A 16 -15.53 37.39 6.98
N ALA A 17 -16.77 36.92 7.14
CA ALA A 17 -17.17 36.04 8.24
C ALA A 17 -17.60 34.65 7.73
N ASN A 18 -16.85 33.68 8.23
CA ASN A 18 -16.90 32.23 8.10
C ASN A 18 -18.22 31.63 8.66
N ARG A 19 -18.87 30.70 7.95
CA ARG A 19 -19.88 29.80 8.55
C ARG A 19 -19.63 28.34 8.15
N LYS A 20 -19.30 27.57 9.18
CA LYS A 20 -19.23 26.11 9.24
C LYS A 20 -20.62 25.47 9.19
N CYS A 21 -20.63 24.26 8.59
CA CYS A 21 -21.33 23.05 9.00
C CYS A 21 -22.87 23.07 9.03
N LEU A 22 -23.48 22.45 8.01
CA LEU A 22 -24.85 21.97 8.00
C LEU A 22 -24.83 20.45 8.25
N ILE A 23 -25.33 20.00 9.40
CA ILE A 23 -25.72 18.60 9.63
C ILE A 23 -27.24 18.56 9.63
N GLN A 24 -27.81 17.75 8.75
CA GLN A 24 -29.24 17.53 8.62
C GLN A 24 -29.59 16.25 9.40
N GLN A 25 -30.33 16.39 10.50
CA GLN A 25 -31.04 15.28 11.15
C GLN A 25 -32.52 15.38 10.79
N VAL A 26 -33.07 14.27 10.32
CA VAL A 26 -34.52 14.05 10.22
C VAL A 26 -34.94 13.33 11.50
N ALA A 27 -35.80 13.97 12.28
CA ALA A 27 -36.50 13.38 13.41
C ALA A 27 -37.98 13.23 13.03
N LEU A 28 -38.55 12.05 13.28
CA LEU A 28 -40.00 11.84 13.36
C LEU A 28 -40.35 11.41 14.79
N ILE A 29 -41.50 11.94 15.21
CA ILE A 29 -41.96 12.24 16.57
C ILE A 29 -42.74 11.06 17.17
N ASN A 30 -42.68 10.91 18.50
CA ASN A 30 -43.81 10.73 19.46
C ASN A 30 -43.33 9.86 20.64
N SER A 31 -43.55 10.14 21.93
CA SER A 31 -44.50 11.04 22.59
C SER A 31 -44.15 11.09 24.10
N THR A 32 -44.48 12.21 24.75
CA THR A 32 -44.86 12.37 26.17
C THR A 32 -43.83 12.08 27.28
N ARG A 33 -43.21 13.13 27.85
CA ARG A 33 -43.68 13.86 29.07
C ARG A 33 -42.57 14.74 29.69
N ASN A 34 -42.90 16.03 29.80
CA ASN A 34 -42.46 17.08 30.72
C ASN A 34 -41.37 16.79 31.78
N THR A 35 -40.29 17.58 31.74
CA THR A 35 -39.82 18.52 32.79
C THR A 35 -38.54 19.21 32.26
N VAL A 36 -38.61 20.46 31.79
CA VAL A 36 -38.38 21.74 32.50
C VAL A 36 -36.94 21.94 33.01
N CYS A 37 -36.38 23.06 32.52
CA CYS A 37 -35.21 23.87 32.94
C CYS A 37 -33.80 23.34 32.61
N ASN A 38 -33.06 24.03 31.72
CA ASN A 38 -32.24 25.24 31.95
C ASN A 38 -31.12 25.00 32.97
N ILE A 39 -29.91 25.52 32.86
CA ILE A 39 -29.08 26.23 31.87
C ILE A 39 -27.74 26.35 32.64
N ASP A 40 -26.66 26.61 31.90
CA ASP A 40 -25.40 27.17 32.39
C ASP A 40 -24.35 26.29 33.11
N GLN A 41 -23.21 26.26 32.42
CA GLN A 41 -21.86 26.52 32.91
C GLN A 41 -21.33 25.62 34.04
N CYS A 42 -20.30 24.83 33.71
CA CYS A 42 -18.94 25.29 33.98
C CYS A 42 -17.91 24.39 33.28
N ASN A 43 -17.03 25.03 32.53
CA ASN A 43 -15.76 24.49 32.08
C ASN A 43 -14.85 24.31 33.32
N ILE A 44 -14.01 23.26 33.36
CA ILE A 44 -12.65 23.19 33.92
C ILE A 44 -12.19 21.72 33.89
N ASP A 45 -11.42 21.44 32.84
CA ASP A 45 -10.10 20.80 32.86
C ASP A 45 -9.62 20.17 34.19
N LYS A 46 -9.37 18.85 34.19
CA LYS A 46 -8.17 18.22 34.80
C LYS A 46 -8.15 16.70 34.66
N LYS A 47 -7.04 16.22 34.10
CA LYS A 47 -6.30 14.98 34.40
C LYS A 47 -6.97 14.00 35.36
N HIS A 48 -7.22 12.78 34.89
CA HIS A 48 -7.25 11.60 35.75
C HIS A 48 -6.16 10.60 35.34
N ARG A 49 -5.16 10.50 36.22
CA ARG A 49 -4.32 9.32 36.41
C ARG A 49 -5.15 8.25 37.13
N PHE A 50 -4.94 7.00 36.71
CA PHE A 50 -4.97 5.76 37.49
C PHE A 50 -6.15 5.51 38.45
N PHE A 51 -6.93 4.47 38.16
CA PHE A 51 -7.42 3.57 39.21
C PHE A 51 -7.13 2.11 38.87
N SER A 52 -6.26 1.54 39.71
CA SER A 52 -6.04 0.11 39.91
C SER A 52 -7.20 -0.42 40.75
N ILE A 53 -7.76 -1.58 40.39
CA ILE A 53 -8.73 -2.30 41.21
C ILE A 53 -8.06 -3.60 41.67
N LYS A 54 -7.71 -3.64 42.96
CA LYS A 54 -7.43 -4.88 43.70
C LYS A 54 -8.76 -5.58 44.00
N GLY A 55 -8.72 -6.90 43.96
CA GLY A 55 -9.89 -7.77 44.01
C GLY A 55 -10.59 -7.90 45.37
N ALA A 56 -11.65 -8.70 45.34
CA ALA A 56 -12.34 -9.20 46.51
C ALA A 56 -12.66 -10.69 46.32
N HIS A 57 -12.26 -11.48 47.30
CA HIS A 57 -12.59 -12.88 47.49
C HIS A 57 -13.95 -13.02 48.19
N TYR A 58 -14.85 -13.83 47.63
CA TYR A 58 -15.92 -14.59 48.31
C TYR A 58 -16.12 -15.83 47.41
N GLY A 59 -16.06 -17.09 47.85
CA GLY A 59 -16.75 -17.73 48.96
C GLY A 59 -17.58 -18.86 48.35
N ARG A 60 -17.15 -20.12 48.51
CA ARG A 60 -17.81 -21.35 48.01
C ARG A 60 -19.24 -21.48 48.55
N LEU A 61 -20.21 -21.98 47.76
CA LEU A 61 -20.80 -23.34 47.85
C LEU A 61 -22.09 -23.50 46.98
N PHE A 62 -22.34 -24.74 46.56
CA PHE A 62 -23.57 -25.36 46.01
C PHE A 62 -23.88 -25.33 44.49
N ILE A 63 -23.31 -26.34 43.84
CA ILE A 63 -23.90 -27.35 42.94
C ILE A 63 -25.39 -27.13 42.60
N CYS A 64 -25.65 -26.77 41.34
CA CYS A 64 -26.84 -27.19 40.59
C CYS A 64 -26.35 -27.62 39.19
N GLN A 65 -26.33 -28.93 38.94
CA GLN A 65 -26.08 -29.50 37.62
C GLN A 65 -27.29 -29.19 36.73
N ALA A 66 -27.18 -28.14 35.91
CA ALA A 66 -28.00 -28.03 34.71
C ALA A 66 -27.31 -28.83 33.61
N ILE A 67 -27.90 -29.97 33.27
CA ILE A 67 -27.54 -30.76 32.09
C ILE A 67 -27.94 -29.91 30.87
N PHE A 68 -27.00 -29.08 30.38
CA PHE A 68 -27.08 -28.53 29.04
C PHE A 68 -26.71 -29.68 28.09
N LEU A 69 -27.73 -30.25 27.44
CA LEU A 69 -27.55 -31.05 26.23
C LEU A 69 -26.77 -30.20 25.24
N ALA A 70 -25.47 -30.51 25.09
CA ALA A 70 -24.66 -30.04 24.00
C ALA A 70 -25.25 -30.60 22.71
N PHE A 71 -26.17 -29.84 22.10
CA PHE A 71 -26.36 -29.95 20.66
C PHE A 71 -25.05 -29.49 20.04
N SER A 72 -24.20 -30.47 19.73
CA SER A 72 -23.13 -30.34 18.76
C SER A 72 -23.76 -29.93 17.44
N PHE A 73 -24.01 -28.63 17.26
CA PHE A 73 -24.11 -28.08 15.92
C PHE A 73 -22.74 -28.33 15.31
N PRO A 74 -22.61 -29.16 14.27
CA PRO A 74 -21.39 -29.17 13.50
C PRO A 74 -21.22 -27.73 13.00
N GLY A 75 -20.25 -27.02 13.59
CA GLY A 75 -19.90 -25.69 13.15
C GLY A 75 -19.65 -25.80 11.65
N SER A 76 -20.49 -25.12 10.87
CA SER A 76 -20.26 -24.96 9.45
C SER A 76 -18.94 -24.20 9.35
N GLN A 77 -17.84 -24.93 9.22
CA GLN A 77 -16.63 -24.35 8.67
C GLN A 77 -17.04 -23.89 7.28
N ALA A 78 -17.14 -22.58 7.09
CA ALA A 78 -17.18 -22.00 5.78
C ALA A 78 -15.86 -22.37 5.12
N TYR A 79 -15.83 -23.50 4.42
CA TYR A 79 -14.78 -23.81 3.49
C TYR A 79 -14.92 -22.78 2.38
N SER A 80 -14.09 -21.74 2.44
CA SER A 80 -13.86 -20.83 1.32
C SER A 80 -13.57 -21.69 0.10
N THR A 81 -14.42 -21.59 -0.92
CA THR A 81 -14.23 -22.34 -2.14
C THR A 81 -13.02 -21.76 -2.87
N PRO A 82 -12.31 -22.54 -3.72
CA PRO A 82 -11.23 -22.01 -4.54
C PRO A 82 -11.64 -20.80 -5.40
N ALA A 83 -12.94 -20.65 -5.70
CA ALA A 83 -13.50 -19.55 -6.47
C ALA A 83 -13.49 -18.20 -5.72
N ASP A 84 -13.59 -18.21 -4.39
CA ASP A 84 -13.62 -16.98 -3.59
C ASP A 84 -12.24 -16.28 -3.56
N ASN A 85 -11.16 -17.04 -3.75
CA ASN A 85 -9.80 -16.51 -3.91
C ASN A 85 -9.48 -16.03 -5.33
N ILE A 86 -10.27 -16.43 -6.34
CA ILE A 86 -10.05 -16.03 -7.74
C ILE A 86 -10.59 -14.61 -7.99
N LEU A 87 -11.69 -14.24 -7.33
CA LEU A 87 -12.34 -12.93 -7.49
C LEU A 87 -11.55 -11.75 -6.86
N LEU A 88 -10.66 -12.01 -5.90
CA LEU A 88 -9.86 -10.98 -5.23
C LEU A 88 -8.52 -10.68 -5.94
N ALA A 89 -8.16 -11.46 -6.96
CA ALA A 89 -6.88 -11.36 -7.65
C ALA A 89 -7.02 -11.06 -9.15
N SER A 90 -8.16 -10.51 -9.60
CA SER A 90 -8.32 -10.20 -11.02
C SER A 90 -7.61 -8.89 -11.38
N CYS A 91 -6.80 -8.94 -12.44
CA CYS A 91 -6.20 -7.76 -13.05
C CYS A 91 -7.12 -7.21 -14.14
N ASP A 92 -8.40 -7.06 -13.85
CA ASP A 92 -9.37 -6.64 -14.87
C ASP A 92 -9.28 -5.14 -15.13
N LEU A 93 -9.38 -4.75 -16.40
CA LEU A 93 -9.38 -3.35 -16.80
C LEU A 93 -10.57 -2.57 -16.22
N GLY A 94 -11.74 -3.19 -16.15
CA GLY A 94 -13.00 -2.47 -15.96
C GLY A 94 -13.22 -1.47 -17.09
N ALA A 95 -13.45 -0.20 -16.75
CA ALA A 95 -13.44 0.89 -17.73
C ALA A 95 -12.04 1.50 -17.83
N ALA A 96 -11.51 1.58 -19.06
CA ALA A 96 -10.30 2.34 -19.35
C ALA A 96 -10.53 3.83 -19.07
N ASP A 97 -9.51 4.50 -18.53
CA ASP A 97 -9.55 5.95 -18.32
C ASP A 97 -9.10 6.69 -19.59
N GLU A 98 -8.18 6.09 -20.35
CA GLU A 98 -7.65 6.66 -21.58
C GLU A 98 -7.23 5.58 -22.60
N THR A 99 -7.29 5.91 -23.89
CA THR A 99 -6.71 5.12 -24.99
C THR A 99 -5.52 5.87 -25.59
N ALA A 100 -4.39 5.19 -25.77
CA ALA A 100 -3.17 5.80 -26.31
C ALA A 100 -2.41 4.88 -27.27
N GLU A 101 -1.42 5.44 -27.97
CA GLU A 101 -0.48 4.71 -28.84
C GLU A 101 0.93 4.80 -28.25
N VAL A 102 1.58 3.64 -28.05
CA VAL A 102 2.99 3.57 -27.65
C VAL A 102 3.87 3.74 -28.89
N THR A 103 4.82 4.65 -28.83
CA THR A 103 5.81 4.87 -29.91
C THR A 103 7.19 4.34 -29.59
N HIS A 104 7.54 4.30 -28.31
CA HIS A 104 8.88 3.87 -27.89
C HIS A 104 8.85 3.16 -26.53
N ILE A 105 9.73 2.19 -26.35
CA ILE A 105 9.91 1.45 -25.11
C ILE A 105 11.32 1.78 -24.59
N ILE A 106 11.38 2.46 -23.45
CA ILE A 106 12.63 2.93 -22.86
C ILE A 106 13.35 1.79 -22.12
N ASP A 107 12.59 1.02 -21.35
CA ASP A 107 12.99 -0.16 -20.56
C ASP A 107 11.71 -0.99 -20.26
N GLY A 108 11.80 -2.02 -19.41
CA GLY A 108 10.71 -2.95 -19.18
C GLY A 108 9.50 -2.37 -18.42
N ASP A 109 9.58 -1.15 -17.91
CA ASP A 109 8.51 -0.51 -17.13
C ASP A 109 8.33 1.00 -17.45
N THR A 110 8.89 1.45 -18.57
CA THR A 110 8.72 2.82 -19.06
C THR A 110 8.52 2.86 -20.57
N VAL A 111 7.44 3.52 -21.01
CA VAL A 111 7.12 3.72 -22.45
C VAL A 111 6.89 5.19 -22.77
N ILE A 112 7.01 5.57 -24.04
CA ILE A 112 6.68 6.90 -24.55
C ILE A 112 5.46 6.79 -25.47
N LEU A 113 4.46 7.62 -25.24
CA LEU A 113 3.27 7.70 -26.07
C LEU A 113 3.48 8.58 -27.31
N ARG A 114 2.57 8.49 -28.27
CA ARG A 114 2.54 9.33 -29.48
C ARG A 114 2.55 10.83 -29.18
N ASP A 115 1.91 11.25 -28.10
CA ASP A 115 1.84 12.64 -27.66
C ASP A 115 3.10 13.12 -26.89
N GLY A 116 4.10 12.25 -26.74
CA GLY A 116 5.36 12.55 -26.07
C GLY A 116 5.37 12.31 -24.55
N ARG A 117 4.25 11.91 -23.93
CA ARG A 117 4.23 11.58 -22.50
C ARG A 117 5.06 10.33 -22.21
N HIS A 118 5.81 10.40 -21.13
CA HIS A 118 6.50 9.26 -20.54
C HIS A 118 5.57 8.59 -19.53
N ILE A 119 5.25 7.31 -19.78
CA ILE A 119 4.43 6.51 -18.90
C ILE A 119 5.31 5.59 -18.08
N ARG A 120 5.17 5.68 -16.75
CA ARG A 120 5.74 4.74 -15.79
C ARG A 120 4.69 3.68 -15.46
N LEU A 121 5.02 2.42 -15.75
CA LEU A 121 4.19 1.28 -15.38
C LEU A 121 4.26 1.11 -13.85
N ILE A 122 3.19 1.50 -13.16
CA ILE A 122 3.13 1.44 -11.69
C ILE A 122 2.83 0.02 -11.19
N GLY A 123 3.18 -0.23 -9.92
CA GLY A 123 3.05 -1.55 -9.28
C GLY A 123 4.16 -2.54 -9.65
N ILE A 124 5.09 -2.18 -10.54
CA ILE A 124 6.22 -3.02 -10.93
C ILE A 124 7.55 -2.24 -11.02
N ASN A 125 8.65 -3.00 -10.98
CA ASN A 125 9.99 -2.57 -11.33
C ASN A 125 10.65 -3.61 -12.22
N THR A 126 11.16 -3.21 -13.37
CA THR A 126 12.03 -4.04 -14.21
C THR A 126 13.49 -3.67 -14.01
N PRO A 127 14.44 -4.57 -14.28
CA PRO A 127 15.84 -4.20 -14.30
C PRO A 127 16.10 -3.15 -15.38
N GLU A 128 17.01 -2.22 -15.10
CA GLU A 128 17.26 -1.05 -15.95
C GLU A 128 18.10 -1.38 -17.18
N ILE A 129 17.72 -0.80 -18.34
CA ILE A 129 18.52 -0.88 -19.56
C ILE A 129 19.75 0.03 -19.44
N GLY A 130 20.91 -0.50 -19.80
CA GLY A 130 22.18 0.21 -19.74
C GLY A 130 22.22 1.41 -20.69
N ARG A 131 22.76 2.54 -20.21
CA ARG A 131 22.95 3.77 -21.02
C ARG A 131 24.32 4.37 -20.79
N ASN A 132 24.79 5.17 -21.76
CA ASN A 132 26.06 5.91 -21.68
C ASN A 132 27.27 5.01 -21.38
N GLY A 133 27.33 3.85 -22.05
CA GLY A 133 28.41 2.86 -21.88
C GLY A 133 28.28 1.96 -20.65
N LYS A 134 27.21 2.08 -19.85
CA LYS A 134 26.90 1.12 -18.78
C LYS A 134 26.21 -0.11 -19.35
N ALA A 135 26.52 -1.28 -18.80
CA ALA A 135 25.82 -2.52 -19.10
C ALA A 135 24.38 -2.47 -18.55
N SER A 136 23.47 -3.18 -19.24
CA SER A 136 22.13 -3.47 -18.74
C SER A 136 22.17 -4.28 -17.46
N GLU A 137 21.20 -4.06 -16.57
CA GLU A 137 21.02 -4.92 -15.41
C GLU A 137 20.59 -6.33 -15.84
N PRO A 138 20.97 -7.39 -15.11
CA PRO A 138 20.59 -8.75 -15.49
C PRO A 138 19.07 -8.93 -15.57
N GLY A 139 18.58 -9.29 -16.75
CA GLY A 139 17.16 -9.45 -17.05
C GLY A 139 16.50 -8.24 -17.73
N ALA A 140 17.16 -7.08 -17.81
CA ALA A 140 16.59 -5.88 -18.41
C ALA A 140 16.22 -6.08 -19.89
N ASP A 141 17.14 -6.63 -20.69
CA ASP A 141 16.90 -6.85 -22.13
C ASP A 141 15.77 -7.85 -22.37
N ALA A 142 15.60 -8.85 -21.48
CA ALA A 142 14.50 -9.81 -21.56
C ALA A 142 13.16 -9.14 -21.27
N ALA A 143 13.09 -8.30 -20.22
CA ALA A 143 11.89 -7.55 -19.88
C ALA A 143 11.49 -6.57 -21.00
N GLN A 144 12.45 -5.82 -21.55
CA GLN A 144 12.19 -4.88 -22.65
C GLN A 144 11.70 -5.60 -23.91
N LYS A 145 12.36 -6.70 -24.31
CA LYS A 145 11.95 -7.49 -25.48
C LYS A 145 10.57 -8.10 -25.31
N HIS A 146 10.24 -8.57 -24.10
CA HIS A 146 8.94 -9.12 -23.80
C HIS A 146 7.84 -8.06 -23.89
N LEU A 147 8.07 -6.89 -23.30
CA LEU A 147 7.16 -5.74 -23.44
C LEU A 147 6.99 -5.33 -24.91
N GLN A 148 8.06 -5.34 -25.69
CA GLN A 148 8.00 -5.09 -27.13
C GLN A 148 7.16 -6.13 -27.86
N SER A 149 7.28 -7.41 -27.50
CA SER A 149 6.49 -8.50 -28.08
C SER A 149 5.00 -8.38 -27.73
N LEU A 150 4.66 -8.02 -26.48
CA LEU A 150 3.27 -7.82 -26.06
C LEU A 150 2.61 -6.66 -26.82
N LEU A 151 3.36 -5.59 -27.06
CA LEU A 151 2.85 -4.42 -27.78
C LEU A 151 2.86 -4.61 -29.31
N GLN A 152 3.55 -5.63 -29.82
CA GLN A 152 3.66 -5.87 -31.25
C GLN A 152 2.29 -6.22 -31.85
N GLY A 153 1.87 -5.47 -32.86
CA GLY A 153 0.57 -5.66 -33.51
C GLY A 153 -0.58 -4.87 -32.89
N HIS A 154 -0.36 -4.24 -31.72
CA HIS A 154 -1.34 -3.40 -31.05
C HIS A 154 -1.01 -1.92 -31.30
N LYS A 155 -1.81 -1.25 -32.14
CA LYS A 155 -1.68 0.20 -32.37
C LYS A 155 -2.19 1.04 -31.20
N GLN A 156 -3.09 0.47 -30.40
CA GLN A 156 -3.73 1.13 -29.28
C GLN A 156 -3.57 0.28 -28.03
N ILE A 157 -3.35 0.96 -26.91
CA ILE A 157 -3.37 0.41 -25.57
C ILE A 157 -4.38 1.20 -24.73
N PHE A 158 -4.82 0.61 -23.64
CA PHE A 158 -5.61 1.29 -22.63
C PHE A 158 -4.78 1.63 -21.41
N LEU A 159 -5.00 2.82 -20.88
CA LEU A 159 -4.41 3.32 -19.64
C LEU A 159 -5.48 3.27 -18.56
N LYS A 160 -5.08 2.75 -17.40
CA LYS A 160 -5.83 2.80 -16.16
C LYS A 160 -5.00 3.56 -15.13
N PHE A 161 -5.54 4.66 -14.61
CA PHE A 161 -4.90 5.45 -13.57
C PHE A 161 -5.22 4.91 -12.19
N ASP A 162 -4.42 5.33 -11.22
CA ASP A 162 -4.63 5.07 -9.81
C ASP A 162 -4.68 6.43 -9.05
N ALA A 163 -4.73 6.41 -7.73
CA ALA A 163 -4.96 7.59 -6.89
C ALA A 163 -3.98 8.75 -7.15
N GLU A 164 -2.73 8.46 -7.49
CA GLU A 164 -1.74 9.43 -7.97
C GLU A 164 -1.39 9.16 -9.43
N GLU A 165 -1.62 10.15 -10.29
CA GLU A 165 -1.38 10.07 -11.74
C GLU A 165 0.03 10.51 -12.18
N PHE A 166 0.81 11.14 -11.30
CA PHE A 166 2.12 11.68 -11.66
C PHE A 166 3.16 11.39 -10.57
N ASP A 167 4.38 11.08 -10.99
CA ASP A 167 5.51 11.02 -10.07
C ASP A 167 6.27 12.36 -9.95
N ARG A 168 7.27 12.38 -9.07
CA ARG A 168 8.14 13.55 -8.84
C ARG A 168 8.99 13.98 -10.04
N TYR A 169 9.03 13.19 -11.10
CA TYR A 169 9.72 13.45 -12.36
C TYR A 169 8.73 13.81 -13.47
N GLU A 170 7.47 14.06 -13.12
CA GLU A 170 6.39 14.43 -14.04
C GLU A 170 6.08 13.35 -15.08
N ARG A 171 6.44 12.09 -14.80
CA ARG A 171 5.97 10.95 -15.61
C ARG A 171 4.54 10.62 -15.22
N THR A 172 3.72 10.29 -16.21
CA THR A 172 2.37 9.78 -15.96
C THR A 172 2.46 8.35 -15.43
N LEU A 173 1.71 8.07 -14.37
CA LEU A 173 1.65 6.79 -13.69
C LEU A 173 0.41 6.03 -14.15
N ALA A 174 0.59 4.86 -14.78
CA ALA A 174 -0.55 4.09 -15.27
C ALA A 174 -0.32 2.58 -15.22
N HIS A 175 -1.43 1.86 -15.20
CA HIS A 175 -1.53 0.45 -15.57
C HIS A 175 -1.91 0.34 -17.04
N LEU A 176 -1.19 -0.48 -17.77
CA LEU A 176 -1.37 -0.63 -19.20
C LEU A 176 -2.06 -1.93 -19.54
N PHE A 177 -2.95 -1.85 -20.51
CA PHE A 177 -3.76 -2.96 -20.97
C PHE A 177 -3.75 -3.04 -22.49
N LEU A 178 -3.76 -4.28 -23.00
CA LEU A 178 -4.01 -4.55 -24.40
C LEU A 178 -5.52 -4.40 -24.72
N PRO A 179 -5.90 -4.24 -26.01
CA PRO A 179 -7.30 -4.10 -26.42
C PRO A 179 -8.23 -5.25 -26.04
N ASP A 180 -7.69 -6.44 -25.81
CA ASP A 180 -8.43 -7.62 -25.35
C ASP A 180 -8.61 -7.67 -23.82
N GLY A 181 -8.08 -6.68 -23.09
CA GLY A 181 -8.18 -6.57 -21.64
C GLY A 181 -7.00 -7.19 -20.88
N GLU A 182 -5.97 -7.67 -21.56
CA GLU A 182 -4.79 -8.23 -20.88
C GLU A 182 -3.96 -7.14 -20.16
N ASN A 183 -3.71 -7.31 -18.87
CA ASN A 183 -2.87 -6.41 -18.08
C ASN A 183 -1.38 -6.68 -18.31
N ILE A 184 -0.67 -5.71 -18.89
CA ILE A 184 0.72 -5.85 -19.31
C ILE A 184 1.65 -6.09 -18.12
N GLN A 185 1.46 -5.37 -17.01
CA GLN A 185 2.27 -5.56 -15.80
C GLN A 185 2.05 -6.92 -15.15
N ALA A 186 0.81 -7.42 -15.14
CA ALA A 186 0.50 -8.75 -14.64
C ALA A 186 1.22 -9.82 -15.47
N ASN A 187 1.23 -9.67 -16.80
CA ASN A 187 1.96 -10.55 -17.69
C ASN A 187 3.49 -10.51 -17.42
N LEU A 188 4.09 -9.32 -17.30
CA LEU A 188 5.52 -9.18 -16.95
C LEU A 188 5.87 -9.85 -15.62
N LEU A 189 5.00 -9.73 -14.61
CA LEU A 189 5.18 -10.38 -13.31
C LEU A 189 5.02 -11.90 -13.41
N ALA A 190 4.04 -12.38 -14.19
CA ALA A 190 3.82 -13.80 -14.44
C ALA A 190 5.04 -14.42 -15.11
N GLU A 191 5.67 -13.75 -16.08
CA GLU A 191 6.90 -14.22 -16.73
C GLU A 191 8.15 -14.05 -15.84
N GLY A 192 8.00 -13.48 -14.65
CA GLY A 192 9.11 -13.22 -13.74
C GLY A 192 10.11 -12.21 -14.30
N LEU A 193 9.66 -11.30 -15.16
CA LEU A 193 10.47 -10.26 -15.80
C LEU A 193 10.42 -8.91 -15.06
N ALA A 194 9.54 -8.81 -14.07
CA ALA A 194 9.41 -7.66 -13.20
C ALA A 194 9.32 -8.08 -11.73
N ILE A 195 9.60 -7.11 -10.87
CA ILE A 195 9.50 -7.18 -9.41
C ILE A 195 8.23 -6.42 -9.00
N PRO A 196 7.35 -6.98 -8.15
CA PRO A 196 6.18 -6.25 -7.68
C PRO A 196 6.61 -5.12 -6.73
N LEU A 197 6.08 -3.92 -6.96
CA LEU A 197 6.28 -2.77 -6.09
C LEU A 197 5.01 -2.40 -5.36
N THR A 198 5.12 -2.17 -4.05
CA THR A 198 4.02 -1.66 -3.25
C THR A 198 4.23 -0.19 -2.91
N ILE A 199 3.60 0.71 -3.68
CA ILE A 199 3.73 2.15 -3.49
C ILE A 199 2.35 2.77 -3.26
N PRO A 200 1.92 2.92 -2.00
CA PRO A 200 0.67 3.60 -1.69
C PRO A 200 0.73 5.10 -2.06
N PRO A 201 -0.43 5.71 -2.44
CA PRO A 201 -1.77 5.12 -2.43
C PRO A 201 -2.12 4.25 -3.66
N ASN A 202 -1.21 4.10 -4.62
CA ASN A 202 -1.45 3.38 -5.87
C ASN A 202 -1.39 1.86 -5.69
N LEU A 203 -2.51 1.27 -5.27
CA LEU A 203 -2.61 -0.14 -4.84
C LEU A 203 -3.71 -0.93 -5.54
N ILE A 204 -4.40 -0.40 -6.56
CA ILE A 204 -5.63 -1.03 -7.08
C ILE A 204 -5.43 -2.47 -7.59
N TYR A 205 -4.25 -2.79 -8.14
CA TYR A 205 -3.91 -4.13 -8.63
C TYR A 205 -2.91 -4.88 -7.75
N LEU A 206 -2.65 -4.42 -6.52
CA LEU A 206 -1.62 -5.00 -5.65
C LEU A 206 -1.78 -6.52 -5.49
N ASP A 207 -2.98 -6.98 -5.12
CA ASP A 207 -3.21 -8.39 -4.82
C ASP A 207 -3.04 -9.27 -6.07
N CYS A 208 -3.50 -8.81 -7.23
CA CYS A 208 -3.27 -9.50 -8.50
C CYS A 208 -1.77 -9.55 -8.87
N TYR A 209 -1.05 -8.44 -8.72
CA TYR A 209 0.39 -8.39 -9.01
C TYR A 209 1.20 -9.30 -8.10
N LEU A 210 0.84 -9.35 -6.81
CA LEU A 210 1.45 -10.29 -5.87
C LEU A 210 1.13 -11.74 -6.24
N HIS A 211 -0.10 -12.04 -6.68
CA HIS A 211 -0.47 -13.37 -7.14
C HIS A 211 0.44 -13.86 -8.28
N HIS A 212 0.55 -13.10 -9.37
CA HIS A 212 1.40 -13.46 -10.52
C HIS A 212 2.88 -13.53 -10.14
N SER A 213 3.38 -12.56 -9.37
CA SER A 213 4.77 -12.57 -8.91
C SER A 213 5.08 -13.78 -8.05
N ASN A 214 4.18 -14.17 -7.14
CA ASN A 214 4.41 -15.32 -6.25
C ASN A 214 4.47 -16.63 -7.03
N GLN A 215 3.66 -16.79 -8.08
CA GLN A 215 3.75 -17.93 -8.99
C GLN A 215 5.11 -17.97 -9.70
N ALA A 216 5.56 -16.83 -10.25
CA ALA A 216 6.86 -16.74 -10.91
C ALA A 216 8.03 -17.04 -9.96
N ILE A 217 7.97 -16.55 -8.71
CA ILE A 217 8.94 -16.85 -7.65
C ILE A 217 8.95 -18.35 -7.35
N ALA A 218 7.78 -18.96 -7.12
CA ALA A 218 7.66 -20.38 -6.82
C ALA A 218 8.22 -21.26 -7.96
N SER A 219 8.00 -20.87 -9.21
CA SER A 219 8.54 -21.55 -10.40
C SER A 219 9.98 -21.16 -10.76
N GLN A 220 10.63 -20.26 -9.99
CA GLN A 220 11.98 -19.77 -10.28
C GLN A 220 12.13 -19.20 -11.70
N ARG A 221 11.09 -18.52 -12.20
CA ARG A 221 11.03 -18.00 -13.57
C ARG A 221 11.76 -16.67 -13.69
N GLY A 222 12.36 -16.40 -14.85
CA GLY A 222 12.94 -15.10 -15.18
C GLY A 222 13.98 -14.63 -14.16
N LEU A 223 13.80 -13.43 -13.62
CA LEU A 223 14.64 -12.81 -12.58
C LEU A 223 14.84 -13.74 -11.39
N TRP A 224 13.81 -14.48 -10.99
CA TRP A 224 13.84 -15.33 -9.80
C TRP A 224 14.79 -16.54 -9.94
N SER A 225 15.20 -16.89 -11.16
CA SER A 225 16.24 -17.90 -11.40
C SER A 225 17.66 -17.39 -11.06
N LEU A 226 17.88 -16.08 -11.08
CA LEU A 226 19.20 -15.46 -10.97
C LEU A 226 19.61 -15.31 -9.50
N GLN A 227 20.90 -15.48 -9.22
CA GLN A 227 21.44 -15.42 -7.86
C GLN A 227 21.19 -14.07 -7.16
N GLN A 228 21.25 -12.96 -7.90
CA GLN A 228 21.09 -11.62 -7.33
C GLN A 228 19.68 -11.33 -6.80
N TYR A 229 18.66 -12.08 -7.25
CA TYR A 229 17.27 -11.93 -6.79
C TYR A 229 16.88 -12.97 -5.73
N LYS A 230 17.81 -13.83 -5.31
CA LYS A 230 17.57 -14.76 -4.21
C LYS A 230 17.58 -14.01 -2.86
N PRO A 231 16.78 -14.47 -1.88
CA PRO A 231 16.82 -13.88 -0.55
C PRO A 231 18.22 -13.97 0.09
N LEU A 232 18.71 -12.85 0.63
CA LEU A 232 19.97 -12.79 1.35
C LEU A 232 19.73 -12.73 2.87
N ALA A 233 20.56 -13.41 3.66
CA ALA A 233 20.47 -13.30 5.10
C ALA A 233 20.97 -11.92 5.57
N SER A 234 20.18 -11.26 6.42
CA SER A 234 20.52 -9.97 7.05
C SER A 234 21.88 -9.97 7.76
N THR A 235 22.34 -11.12 8.26
CA THR A 235 23.64 -11.31 8.92
C THR A 235 24.83 -11.41 7.97
N THR A 236 24.61 -11.66 6.68
CA THR A 236 25.66 -11.86 5.67
C THR A 236 25.76 -10.70 4.67
N LEU A 237 24.97 -9.64 4.86
CA LEU A 237 24.95 -8.50 3.93
C LEU A 237 26.26 -7.71 3.98
N ASP A 238 26.79 -7.38 2.79
CA ASP A 238 27.88 -6.43 2.65
C ASP A 238 27.43 -5.02 3.06
N LYS A 239 28.27 -4.26 3.77
CA LYS A 239 27.94 -2.90 4.27
C LYS A 239 27.71 -1.88 3.14
N ASN A 240 28.24 -2.17 1.95
CA ASN A 240 28.13 -1.37 0.74
C ASN A 240 27.00 -1.83 -0.16
N ILE A 241 26.24 -2.87 0.21
CA ILE A 241 25.06 -3.31 -0.56
C ILE A 241 24.04 -2.17 -0.69
N ARG A 242 23.50 -1.98 -1.90
CA ARG A 242 22.52 -0.94 -2.22
C ARG A 242 21.52 -1.51 -3.21
N GLY A 243 20.37 -0.84 -3.32
CA GLY A 243 19.37 -1.19 -4.33
C GLY A 243 18.37 -2.22 -3.84
N TYR A 244 17.49 -2.65 -4.73
CA TYR A 244 16.40 -3.55 -4.39
C TYR A 244 16.92 -4.95 -4.07
N HIS A 245 16.55 -5.48 -2.91
CA HIS A 245 16.90 -6.83 -2.48
C HIS A 245 15.72 -7.49 -1.76
N VAL A 246 15.69 -8.81 -1.78
CA VAL A 246 14.92 -9.62 -0.83
C VAL A 246 15.88 -10.09 0.25
N ILE A 247 15.52 -9.92 1.51
CA ILE A 247 16.33 -10.34 2.65
C ILE A 247 15.51 -11.14 3.65
N THR A 248 16.18 -12.02 4.38
CA THR A 248 15.61 -12.71 5.54
C THR A 248 16.33 -12.31 6.82
N GLY A 249 15.63 -12.28 7.94
CA GLY A 249 16.25 -11.93 9.21
C GLY A 249 15.38 -12.19 10.41
N ARG A 250 16.04 -12.50 11.53
CA ARG A 250 15.39 -12.58 12.83
C ARG A 250 15.22 -11.17 13.39
N VAL A 251 14.01 -10.83 13.79
CA VAL A 251 13.72 -9.58 14.49
C VAL A 251 14.31 -9.64 15.89
N GLU A 252 15.26 -8.75 16.20
CA GLU A 252 15.86 -8.62 17.54
C GLU A 252 15.02 -7.72 18.43
N ARG A 253 14.51 -6.63 17.87
CA ARG A 253 13.85 -5.59 18.65
C ARG A 253 12.99 -4.69 17.78
N ILE A 254 11.84 -4.31 18.32
CA ILE A 254 11.00 -3.25 17.76
C ILE A 254 11.23 -1.98 18.56
N GLY A 255 11.53 -0.90 17.84
CA GLY A 255 11.76 0.42 18.39
C GLY A 255 10.78 1.41 17.83
N GLU A 256 10.52 2.46 18.60
CA GLU A 256 9.63 3.53 18.19
C GLU A 256 10.31 4.88 18.33
N SER A 257 10.02 5.77 17.38
CA SER A 257 10.33 7.19 17.48
C SER A 257 9.08 8.01 17.23
N ARG A 258 9.20 9.34 17.38
CA ARG A 258 8.13 10.27 17.04
C ARG A 258 7.66 10.14 15.59
N SER A 259 8.55 9.76 14.67
CA SER A 259 8.27 9.74 13.23
C SER A 259 8.15 8.33 12.63
N SER A 260 8.55 7.27 13.35
CA SER A 260 8.69 5.95 12.74
C SER A 260 8.59 4.80 13.75
N ILE A 261 8.21 3.62 13.24
CA ILE A 261 8.49 2.31 13.84
C ILE A 261 9.76 1.76 13.18
N TRP A 262 10.58 1.08 13.98
CA TRP A 262 11.86 0.50 13.59
C TRP A 262 11.87 -0.98 13.95
N ILE A 263 11.92 -1.85 12.95
CA ILE A 263 12.08 -3.30 13.15
C ILE A 263 13.56 -3.60 12.93
N ASN A 264 14.28 -3.93 14.00
CA ASN A 264 15.73 -4.17 13.94
C ASN A 264 15.98 -5.66 13.80
N LEU A 265 16.72 -6.04 12.76
CA LEU A 265 17.08 -7.42 12.48
C LEU A 265 18.51 -7.69 12.96
N ARG A 266 18.77 -8.97 13.29
CA ARG A 266 20.13 -9.47 13.46
C ARG A 266 20.99 -9.09 12.25
N GLY A 267 22.23 -8.69 12.47
CA GLY A 267 23.13 -8.27 11.38
C GLY A 267 23.14 -6.78 11.06
N LYS A 268 22.61 -5.92 11.94
CA LYS A 268 22.61 -4.44 11.79
C LYS A 268 21.84 -3.95 10.57
N VAL A 269 20.65 -4.53 10.37
CA VAL A 269 19.67 -4.09 9.38
C VAL A 269 18.45 -3.56 10.10
N ALA A 270 17.99 -2.35 9.76
CA ALA A 270 16.81 -1.74 10.36
C ALA A 270 15.74 -1.43 9.31
N LEU A 271 14.54 -1.95 9.50
CA LEU A 271 13.39 -1.67 8.66
C LEU A 271 12.62 -0.50 9.26
N ARG A 272 12.33 0.51 8.45
CA ARG A 272 11.64 1.73 8.87
C ARG A 272 10.24 1.78 8.29
N ILE A 273 9.24 1.89 9.15
CA ILE A 273 7.86 2.24 8.77
C ILE A 273 7.59 3.66 9.27
N LYS A 274 7.23 4.60 8.39
CA LYS A 274 6.89 5.96 8.85
C LYS A 274 5.50 5.94 9.51
N ARG A 275 5.27 6.83 10.48
CA ARG A 275 3.95 6.92 11.16
C ARG A 275 2.80 7.11 10.19
N LYS A 276 2.98 7.90 9.14
CA LYS A 276 1.96 8.12 8.10
C LYS A 276 1.64 6.87 7.28
N ASP A 277 2.58 5.93 7.17
CA ASP A 277 2.43 4.72 6.37
C ASP A 277 1.78 3.59 7.21
N LEU A 278 1.64 3.76 8.55
CA LEU A 278 1.04 2.75 9.44
C LEU A 278 -0.41 2.39 9.09
N ILE A 279 -1.13 3.25 8.36
CA ILE A 279 -2.46 2.94 7.84
C ILE A 279 -2.47 1.72 6.91
N TYR A 280 -1.32 1.40 6.31
CA TYR A 280 -1.11 0.26 5.41
C TYR A 280 -0.53 -0.98 6.13
N PHE A 281 -0.50 -0.95 7.46
CA PHE A 281 -0.03 -2.04 8.31
C PHE A 281 -1.11 -2.42 9.31
N ASN A 282 -1.18 -3.71 9.63
CA ASN A 282 -2.02 -4.17 10.72
C ASN A 282 -1.25 -3.97 12.05
N ALA A 283 -1.76 -3.17 12.98
CA ALA A 283 -1.05 -2.85 14.22
C ALA A 283 -0.68 -4.10 15.06
N PRO A 284 -1.57 -5.08 15.26
CA PRO A 284 -1.25 -6.38 15.84
C PRO A 284 -0.08 -7.12 15.17
N GLU A 285 0.00 -7.09 13.83
CA GLU A 285 1.07 -7.76 13.07
C GLU A 285 2.45 -7.23 13.45
N LEU A 286 2.54 -5.95 13.83
CA LEU A 286 3.78 -5.32 14.25
C LEU A 286 4.15 -5.58 15.71
N GLN A 287 3.22 -5.91 16.59
CA GLN A 287 3.51 -6.08 18.03
C GLN A 287 4.19 -7.43 18.31
N ASP A 288 3.85 -8.45 17.53
CA ASP A 288 4.30 -9.82 17.76
C ASP A 288 5.46 -10.24 16.84
N LEU A 289 6.29 -9.31 16.36
CA LEU A 289 7.41 -9.65 15.47
C LEU A 289 8.69 -10.03 16.21
N GLU A 290 8.90 -9.59 17.45
CA GLU A 290 10.14 -9.86 18.16
C GLU A 290 10.42 -11.36 18.27
N GLY A 291 11.66 -11.76 17.92
CA GLY A 291 12.08 -13.14 17.90
C GLY A 291 11.69 -13.94 16.65
N LYS A 292 10.72 -13.47 15.83
CA LYS A 292 10.30 -14.16 14.60
C LYS A 292 11.32 -13.99 13.47
N MET A 293 11.34 -14.96 12.56
CA MET A 293 12.01 -14.83 11.28
C MET A 293 11.06 -14.18 10.28
N ILE A 294 11.55 -13.15 9.59
CA ILE A 294 10.79 -12.49 8.53
C ILE A 294 11.58 -12.48 7.22
N GLN A 295 10.85 -12.49 6.11
CA GLN A 295 11.35 -12.12 4.80
C GLN A 295 10.82 -10.74 4.43
N VAL A 296 11.69 -9.90 3.88
CA VAL A 296 11.40 -8.51 3.55
C VAL A 296 11.98 -8.18 2.19
N ARG A 297 11.28 -7.37 1.42
CA ARG A 297 11.76 -6.87 0.13
C ARG A 297 11.76 -5.34 0.11
N GLY A 298 12.74 -4.77 -0.57
CA GLY A 298 12.80 -3.32 -0.78
C GLY A 298 14.21 -2.80 -1.03
N TRP A 299 14.33 -1.48 -1.17
CA TRP A 299 15.60 -0.82 -1.42
C TRP A 299 16.44 -0.70 -0.16
N ILE A 300 17.58 -1.37 -0.17
CA ILE A 300 18.61 -1.21 0.85
C ILE A 300 19.38 0.09 0.58
N TYR A 301 19.51 0.90 1.63
CA TYR A 301 20.40 2.05 1.66
C TYR A 301 21.18 2.06 2.97
N ASN A 302 22.35 2.70 2.99
CA ASN A 302 23.15 2.84 4.20
C ASN A 302 22.93 4.22 4.81
N LYS A 303 22.72 4.27 6.13
CA LYS A 303 22.71 5.49 6.90
C LYS A 303 23.50 5.25 8.18
N ASN A 304 24.57 6.01 8.39
CA ASN A 304 25.39 5.95 9.61
C ASN A 304 25.94 4.55 9.92
N LYS A 305 26.41 3.81 8.91
CA LYS A 305 26.96 2.44 9.02
C LYS A 305 25.91 1.37 9.38
N GLU A 306 24.63 1.69 9.27
CA GLU A 306 23.51 0.77 9.41
C GLU A 306 22.78 0.63 8.07
N LEU A 307 22.47 -0.60 7.67
CA LEU A 307 21.68 -0.87 6.48
C LEU A 307 20.20 -0.68 6.82
N ARG A 308 19.46 -0.04 5.91
CA ARG A 308 18.06 0.30 6.14
C ARG A 308 17.20 0.00 4.93
N ILE A 309 15.95 -0.38 5.19
CA ILE A 309 14.88 -0.51 4.19
C ILE A 309 13.69 0.33 4.66
N ASN A 310 13.05 1.05 3.74
CA ASN A 310 11.78 1.71 4.03
C ASN A 310 10.63 0.80 3.63
N LEU A 311 9.75 0.47 4.57
CA LEU A 311 8.53 -0.27 4.30
C LEU A 311 7.36 0.70 4.26
N LYS A 312 6.59 0.65 3.17
CA LYS A 312 5.41 1.49 2.97
C LYS A 312 4.10 0.73 3.13
N HIS A 313 4.12 -0.59 2.99
CA HIS A 313 2.95 -1.43 3.04
C HIS A 313 3.30 -2.81 3.62
N ARG A 314 2.33 -3.47 4.27
CA ARG A 314 2.54 -4.77 4.91
C ARG A 314 2.99 -5.88 3.96
N SER A 315 2.55 -5.84 2.70
CA SER A 315 2.86 -6.86 1.68
C SER A 315 4.36 -7.05 1.43
N ASP A 316 5.19 -6.04 1.71
CA ASP A 316 6.65 -6.12 1.52
C ASP A 316 7.38 -6.83 2.67
N MET A 317 6.64 -7.33 3.66
CA MET A 317 7.14 -8.11 4.79
C MET A 317 6.24 -9.33 5.02
N MET A 318 6.86 -10.48 5.28
CA MET A 318 6.17 -11.71 5.65
C MET A 318 6.89 -12.40 6.79
N ILE A 319 6.12 -12.96 7.73
CA ILE A 319 6.65 -13.87 8.75
C ILE A 319 6.87 -15.22 8.07
N ILE A 320 8.05 -15.80 8.24
CA ILE A 320 8.41 -17.09 7.65
C ILE A 320 8.60 -18.19 8.70
N GLU A 321 8.95 -17.83 9.94
CA GLU A 321 9.04 -18.74 11.10
C GLU A 321 8.78 -17.98 12.41
#